data_AF-A0A538KVB5-F1
#
_entry.id   AF-A0A538KVB5-F1
#
_cell.length_a   1.000
_cell.length_b   1.000
_cell.length_c   1.000
_cell.angle_alpha   90.00
_cell.angle_beta   90.00
_cell.angle_gamma   90.00
#
_symmetry.space_group_name_H-M   'P 1'
#
loop_
_entity.id
_entity.type
_entity.pdbx_description
1 polymer ?
#
loop_
_entity_poly.entity_id
_entity_poly.type
_entity_poly.pdbx_seq_one_letter_code
_entity_poly.pdbx_strand_id
1 'polypeptide(L)'
;MAVADYLERQRAALTMIHAEPFNAEAPPEALEGDTTPTALHYVRSNFPVPDHDGTLEISGAVENPLTLTLDDLRALPPVERVVTLECAGNGRLAMRPLPAGEPWGDYAVSTARWKGALLHEVVERAKPHPTGV
;
A
#
# COMPACT_ATOMS: atom_id res chain seq x y z
N MET A 1 1.74 9.70 -21.85
CA MET A 1 0.73 10.09 -20.84
C MET A 1 1.47 10.08 -19.51
N ALA A 2 1.61 11.22 -18.83
CA ALA A 2 2.36 11.26 -17.58
C ALA A 2 1.66 10.36 -16.54
N VAL A 3 2.44 9.68 -15.69
CA VAL A 3 1.90 8.83 -14.61
C VAL A 3 0.97 9.64 -13.70
N ALA A 4 1.27 10.91 -13.47
CA ALA A 4 0.43 11.87 -12.74
C ALA A 4 -0.99 11.98 -13.33
N ASP A 5 -1.13 12.33 -14.62
CA ASP A 5 -2.44 12.46 -15.28
C ASP A 5 -3.28 11.18 -15.24
N TYR A 6 -2.62 10.01 -15.32
CA TYR A 6 -3.30 8.72 -15.21
C TYR A 6 -3.84 8.52 -13.79
N LEU A 7 -3.03 8.78 -12.77
CA LEU A 7 -3.42 8.65 -11.37
C LEU A 7 -4.54 9.62 -10.99
N GLU A 8 -4.48 10.87 -11.44
CA GLU A 8 -5.54 11.86 -11.21
C GLU A 8 -6.89 11.35 -11.73
N ARG A 9 -6.93 10.85 -12.97
CA ARG A 9 -8.17 10.28 -13.54
C ARG A 9 -8.66 9.05 -12.79
N GLN A 10 -7.76 8.18 -12.35
CA GLN A 10 -8.13 6.98 -11.60
C GLN A 10 -8.68 7.29 -10.20
N ARG A 11 -8.35 8.45 -9.64
CA ARG A 11 -8.66 8.83 -8.26
C ARG A 11 -9.78 9.87 -8.14
N ALA A 12 -10.37 10.28 -9.26
CA ALA A 12 -11.38 11.34 -9.30
C ALA A 12 -12.66 11.02 -8.49
N ALA A 13 -12.94 9.74 -8.23
CA ALA A 13 -14.07 9.29 -7.44
C ALA A 13 -13.78 9.21 -5.92
N LEU A 14 -12.53 9.45 -5.50
CA LEU A 14 -12.14 9.43 -4.08
C LEU A 14 -12.49 10.75 -3.40
N THR A 15 -12.69 10.71 -2.08
CA THR A 15 -12.89 11.93 -1.28
C THR A 15 -11.53 12.46 -0.85
N MET A 16 -11.04 13.50 -1.54
CA MET A 16 -9.71 14.07 -1.30
C MET A 16 -9.60 14.70 0.09
N ILE A 17 -8.58 14.27 0.84
CA ILE A 17 -8.18 14.80 2.15
C ILE A 17 -7.03 15.80 2.00
N HIS A 18 -6.06 15.47 1.16
CA HIS A 18 -4.88 16.29 0.89
C HIS A 18 -4.39 16.07 -0.55
N ALA A 19 -3.99 17.14 -1.24
CA ALA A 19 -3.62 17.05 -2.65
C ALA A 19 -2.19 16.55 -2.88
N GLU A 20 -1.20 17.00 -2.09
CA GLU A 20 0.22 16.67 -2.30
C GLU A 20 1.00 16.64 -0.97
N PRO A 21 1.44 15.47 -0.48
CA PRO A 21 1.23 14.14 -1.06
C PRO A 21 -0.25 13.76 -1.03
N PHE A 22 -0.70 13.10 -2.09
CA PHE A 22 -2.10 12.75 -2.28
C PHE A 22 -2.61 11.80 -1.19
N ASN A 23 -3.62 12.24 -0.44
CA ASN A 23 -4.36 11.43 0.52
C ASN A 23 -5.85 11.59 0.22
N ALA A 24 -6.58 10.48 0.14
CA ALA A 24 -8.01 10.48 -0.13
C ALA A 24 -8.68 9.24 0.45
N GLU A 25 -9.91 9.41 0.92
CA GLU A 25 -10.77 8.35 1.41
C GLU A 25 -11.47 7.61 0.27
N ALA A 26 -11.82 6.35 0.53
CA ALA A 26 -12.79 5.66 -0.29
C ALA A 26 -14.15 6.38 -0.16
N PRO A 27 -14.96 6.50 -1.23
CA PRO A 27 -16.33 6.94 -1.07
C PRO A 27 -17.14 5.84 -0.36
N PRO A 28 -18.18 6.16 0.43
CA PRO A 28 -18.90 5.17 1.25
C PRO A 28 -19.43 3.97 0.46
N GLU A 29 -19.94 4.19 -0.75
CA GLU A 29 -20.45 3.14 -1.64
C GLU A 29 -19.38 2.11 -2.04
N ALA A 30 -18.10 2.47 -1.95
CA ALA A 30 -17.00 1.55 -2.26
C ALA A 30 -16.82 0.45 -1.20
N LEU A 31 -17.45 0.59 -0.04
CA LEU A 31 -17.39 -0.37 1.07
C LEU A 31 -18.63 -1.27 1.17
N GLU A 32 -19.55 -1.21 0.21
CA GLU A 32 -20.77 -2.02 0.20
C GLU A 32 -20.53 -3.50 -0.13
N GLY A 33 -19.44 -3.81 -0.85
CA GLY A 33 -19.08 -5.17 -1.24
C GLY A 33 -17.95 -5.78 -0.41
N ASP A 34 -17.74 -7.09 -0.56
CA ASP A 34 -16.67 -7.84 0.11
C ASP A 34 -15.26 -7.32 -0.23
N THR A 35 -15.10 -6.71 -1.40
CA THR A 35 -13.86 -6.07 -1.85
C THR A 35 -14.15 -4.71 -2.47
N THR A 36 -13.35 -3.73 -2.11
CA THR A 36 -13.33 -2.38 -2.67
C THR A 36 -12.72 -2.39 -4.07
N PRO A 37 -13.40 -1.87 -5.11
CA PRO A 37 -12.81 -1.73 -6.44
C PRO A 37 -11.51 -0.92 -6.39
N THR A 38 -10.49 -1.30 -7.18
CA THR A 38 -9.16 -0.66 -7.14
C THR A 38 -9.20 0.86 -7.34
N ALA A 39 -10.08 1.35 -8.22
CA ALA A 39 -10.25 2.79 -8.47
C ALA A 39 -10.88 3.56 -7.29
N LEU A 40 -11.50 2.84 -6.35
CA LEU A 40 -12.16 3.39 -5.17
C LEU A 40 -11.43 3.06 -3.85
N HIS A 41 -10.26 2.40 -3.94
CA HIS A 41 -9.46 2.08 -2.76
C HIS A 41 -8.87 3.37 -2.19
N TYR A 42 -8.97 3.56 -0.86
CA TYR A 42 -8.39 4.74 -0.21
C TYR A 42 -6.88 4.85 -0.52
N VAL A 43 -6.37 6.07 -0.55
CA VAL A 43 -4.96 6.36 -0.82
C VAL A 43 -4.38 7.12 0.36
N ARG A 44 -3.31 6.59 0.94
CA ARG A 44 -2.47 7.30 1.91
C ARG A 44 -1.04 7.36 1.41
N SER A 45 -0.54 8.57 1.15
CA SER A 45 0.85 8.82 0.80
C SER A 45 1.50 9.82 1.76
N ASN A 46 2.67 9.45 2.31
CA ASN A 46 3.52 10.36 3.07
C ASN A 46 4.38 11.26 2.19
N PHE A 47 4.62 10.85 0.94
CA PHE A 47 5.52 11.50 -0.02
C PHE A 47 4.94 11.39 -1.43
N PRO A 48 5.48 12.13 -2.41
CA PRO A 48 5.14 11.93 -3.83
C PRO A 48 5.39 10.49 -4.27
N VAL A 49 4.64 10.05 -5.30
CA VAL A 49 4.88 8.73 -5.90
C VAL A 49 6.27 8.72 -6.53
N PRO A 50 7.17 7.79 -6.13
CA PRO A 50 8.52 7.77 -6.66
C PRO A 50 8.57 7.15 -8.07
N ASP A 51 9.52 7.60 -8.87
CA ASP A 51 10.01 6.81 -10.00
C ASP A 51 10.82 5.63 -9.47
N HIS A 52 10.64 4.44 -10.07
CA HIS A 52 11.38 3.24 -9.67
C HIS A 52 11.78 2.41 -10.89
N ASP A 53 12.85 1.62 -10.75
CA ASP A 53 13.36 0.71 -11.80
C ASP A 53 12.78 -0.70 -11.71
N GLY A 54 12.04 -1.00 -10.63
CA GLY A 54 11.39 -2.29 -10.43
C GLY A 54 12.30 -3.36 -9.84
N THR A 55 13.37 -2.93 -9.15
CA THR A 55 14.24 -3.81 -8.39
C THR A 55 13.89 -3.81 -6.90
N LEU A 56 14.11 -4.94 -6.24
CA LEU A 56 14.00 -5.11 -4.79
C LEU A 56 15.36 -5.59 -4.27
N GLU A 57 15.99 -4.78 -3.44
CA GLU A 57 17.21 -5.17 -2.71
C GLU A 57 16.85 -5.77 -1.35
N ILE A 58 17.44 -6.93 -1.06
CA ILE A 58 17.45 -7.57 0.26
C ILE A 58 18.88 -7.53 0.78
N SER A 59 19.12 -6.72 1.81
CA SER A 59 20.43 -6.54 2.44
C SER A 59 20.29 -6.37 3.97
N GLY A 60 21.36 -6.01 4.67
CA GLY A 60 21.39 -5.91 6.14
C GLY A 60 21.83 -7.22 6.80
N ALA A 61 21.03 -7.72 7.75
CA ALA A 61 21.36 -8.90 8.56
C ALA A 61 21.10 -10.23 7.81
N VAL A 62 21.78 -10.40 6.68
CA VAL A 62 21.66 -11.56 5.78
C VAL A 62 23.07 -12.04 5.39
N GLU A 63 23.26 -13.34 5.19
CA GLU A 63 24.55 -13.87 4.73
C GLU A 63 24.78 -13.58 3.24
N ASN A 64 23.70 -13.56 2.45
CA ASN A 64 23.73 -13.38 1.00
C ASN A 64 22.82 -12.22 0.57
N PRO A 65 23.30 -10.96 0.61
CA PRO A 65 22.58 -9.84 0.02
C PRO A 65 22.26 -10.12 -1.46
N LEU A 66 21.07 -9.74 -1.90
CA LEU A 66 20.61 -10.00 -3.26
C LEU A 66 19.67 -8.91 -3.78
N THR A 67 19.61 -8.79 -5.10
CA THR A 67 18.69 -7.90 -5.80
C THR A 67 17.81 -8.73 -6.72
N LEU A 68 16.49 -8.52 -6.65
CA LEU A 68 15.48 -9.20 -7.45
C LEU A 68 14.80 -8.20 -8.38
N THR A 69 14.46 -8.64 -9.58
CA THR A 69 13.55 -7.90 -10.47
C THR A 69 12.09 -8.24 -10.16
N LEU A 70 11.15 -7.46 -10.71
CA LEU A 70 9.73 -7.82 -10.67
C LEU A 70 9.44 -9.19 -11.30
N ASP A 71 10.20 -9.59 -12.33
CA ASP A 71 9.98 -10.88 -12.99
C ASP A 71 10.50 -12.06 -12.14
N ASP A 72 11.60 -11.86 -11.40
CA ASP A 72 12.06 -12.83 -10.40
C ASP A 72 11.01 -13.06 -9.31
N LEU A 73 10.37 -11.99 -8.83
CA LEU A 73 9.30 -12.06 -7.84
C LEU A 73 8.05 -12.76 -8.39
N ARG A 74 7.70 -12.51 -9.66
CA ARG A 74 6.56 -13.15 -10.34
C ARG A 74 6.78 -14.63 -10.63
N ALA A 75 8.03 -15.08 -10.72
CA ALA A 75 8.37 -16.49 -10.93
C ALA A 75 8.21 -17.35 -9.66
N LEU A 76 8.05 -16.72 -8.49
CA LEU A 76 7.78 -17.41 -7.22
C LEU A 76 6.33 -17.95 -7.17
N PRO A 77 6.07 -19.03 -6.40
CA PRO A 77 4.71 -19.51 -6.17
C PRO A 77 3.82 -18.39 -5.64
N PRO A 78 2.74 -18.01 -6.34
CA PRO A 78 1.90 -16.91 -5.89
C PRO A 78 0.94 -17.38 -4.79
N VAL A 79 0.79 -16.56 -3.75
CA VAL A 79 -0.27 -16.69 -2.75
C VAL A 79 -1.26 -15.54 -2.93
N GLU A 80 -2.53 -15.84 -2.71
CA GLU A 80 -3.61 -14.86 -2.77
C GLU A 80 -4.33 -14.76 -1.42
N ARG A 81 -4.57 -13.53 -0.97
CA ARG A 81 -5.29 -13.21 0.28
C ARG A 81 -6.22 -12.02 0.08
N VAL A 82 -7.43 -12.12 0.61
CA VAL A 82 -8.30 -10.95 0.79
C VAL A 82 -7.89 -10.28 2.09
N VAL A 83 -7.50 -9.00 2.00
CA VAL A 83 -6.96 -8.24 3.13
C VAL A 83 -7.62 -6.87 3.16
N THR A 84 -8.09 -6.49 4.35
CA THR A 84 -8.48 -5.12 4.66
C THR A 84 -7.25 -4.34 5.12
N LEU A 85 -6.96 -3.24 4.43
CA LEU A 85 -5.98 -2.26 4.88
C LEU A 85 -6.76 -1.11 5.51
N GLU A 86 -6.36 -0.75 6.73
CA GLU A 86 -6.93 0.37 7.46
C GLU A 86 -5.82 1.33 7.87
N CYS A 87 -6.01 2.61 7.63
CA CYS A 87 -5.11 3.63 8.13
C CYS A 87 -5.24 3.73 9.65
N ALA A 88 -4.12 3.78 10.37
CA ALA A 88 -4.13 4.10 11.81
C ALA A 88 -4.78 5.46 12.14
N GLY A 89 -4.98 6.32 11.14
CA GLY A 89 -5.70 7.58 11.27
C GLY A 89 -7.20 7.50 10.99
N ASN A 90 -7.74 6.35 10.60
CA ASN A 90 -9.17 6.20 10.33
C ASN A 90 -10.02 6.63 11.54
N GLY A 91 -11.07 7.40 11.31
CA GLY A 91 -11.94 7.97 12.35
C GLY A 91 -11.32 9.11 13.17
N ARG A 92 -10.17 9.68 12.77
CA ARG A 92 -9.48 10.74 13.55
C ARG A 92 -10.39 11.94 13.84
N LEU A 93 -11.23 12.35 12.90
CA LEU A 93 -12.15 13.48 13.08
C LEU A 93 -13.17 13.28 14.22
N ALA A 94 -13.43 12.03 14.64
CA ALA A 94 -14.29 11.72 15.77
C ALA A 94 -13.56 11.78 17.14
N MET A 95 -12.23 11.76 17.16
CA MET A 95 -11.44 11.69 18.41
C MET A 95 -11.42 13.01 19.18
N ARG A 96 -11.37 12.96 20.51
CA ARG A 96 -11.31 14.13 21.40
C ARG A 96 -10.25 13.96 22.51
N PRO A 97 -9.33 14.92 22.72
CA PRO A 97 -9.11 16.11 21.89
C PRO A 97 -8.68 15.73 20.46
N LEU A 98 -8.91 16.61 19.48
CA LEU A 98 -8.56 16.34 18.08
C LEU A 98 -7.02 16.16 17.97
N PRO A 99 -6.52 14.97 17.59
CA PRO A 99 -5.08 14.72 17.45
C PRO A 99 -4.53 15.41 16.20
N ALA A 100 -3.22 15.69 16.19
CA ALA A 100 -2.53 16.13 14.99
C ALA A 100 -2.48 15.02 13.92
N GLY A 101 -2.57 15.40 12.66
CA GLY A 101 -2.49 14.51 11.50
C GLY A 101 -3.54 14.81 10.45
N GLU A 102 -3.54 14.01 9.37
CA GLU A 102 -4.52 14.11 8.29
C GLU A 102 -5.96 13.97 8.82
N PRO A 103 -6.91 14.82 8.38
CA PRO A 103 -8.28 14.87 8.92
C PRO A 103 -9.16 13.76 8.32
N TRP A 104 -8.84 12.50 8.60
CA TRP A 104 -9.64 11.35 8.17
C TRP A 104 -10.98 11.28 8.90
N GLY A 105 -12.05 11.10 8.14
CA GLY A 105 -13.30 10.50 8.59
C GLY A 105 -13.17 8.97 8.68
N ASP A 106 -14.25 8.25 8.44
CA ASP A 106 -14.35 6.81 8.73
C ASP A 106 -14.00 5.89 7.54
N TYR A 107 -13.54 6.47 6.43
CA TYR A 107 -13.38 5.78 5.14
C TYR A 107 -11.92 5.69 4.67
N ALA A 108 -10.96 5.78 5.60
CA ALA A 108 -9.54 5.50 5.37
C ALA A 108 -9.25 3.99 5.50
N VAL A 109 -10.12 3.18 4.90
CA VAL A 109 -10.12 1.72 4.95
C VAL A 109 -10.61 1.15 3.62
N SER A 110 -10.04 0.05 3.16
CA SER A 110 -10.50 -0.66 1.96
C SER A 110 -10.05 -2.12 1.99
N THR A 111 -10.82 -3.00 1.33
CA THR A 111 -10.52 -4.43 1.26
C THR A 111 -10.19 -4.83 -0.17
N ALA A 112 -9.07 -5.52 -0.39
CA ALA A 112 -8.67 -5.97 -1.71
C ALA A 112 -8.13 -7.41 -1.69
N ARG A 113 -8.14 -8.03 -2.86
CA ARG A 113 -7.48 -9.31 -3.13
C ARG A 113 -6.04 -9.05 -3.56
N TRP A 114 -5.09 -9.43 -2.71
CA TRP A 114 -3.66 -9.26 -2.92
C TRP A 114 -3.06 -10.58 -3.39
N LYS A 115 -2.29 -10.52 -4.48
CA LYS A 115 -1.56 -11.66 -5.05
C LYS A 115 -0.08 -11.34 -5.12
N GLY A 116 0.76 -12.23 -4.59
CA GLY A 116 2.21 -12.04 -4.62
C GLY A 116 2.97 -13.21 -4.01
N ALA A 117 4.29 -13.05 -3.91
CA ALA A 117 5.15 -13.99 -3.21
C ALA A 117 5.08 -13.77 -1.69
N LEU A 118 5.29 -14.83 -0.91
CA LEU A 118 5.42 -14.72 0.53
C LEU A 118 6.76 -14.07 0.89
N LEU A 119 6.72 -12.99 1.67
CA LEU A 119 7.94 -12.25 2.03
C LEU A 119 8.98 -13.15 2.72
N HIS A 120 8.56 -14.06 3.59
CA HIS A 120 9.50 -14.97 4.25
C HIS A 120 10.24 -15.86 3.23
N GLU A 121 9.58 -16.35 2.18
CA GLU A 121 10.24 -17.15 1.14
C GLU A 121 11.21 -16.33 0.29
N VAL A 122 10.91 -15.04 0.08
CA VAL A 122 11.83 -14.11 -0.59
C VAL A 122 13.07 -13.88 0.28
N VAL A 123 12.86 -13.61 1.58
CA VAL A 123 13.92 -13.27 2.54
C VAL A 123 14.81 -14.48 2.84
N GLU A 124 14.27 -15.70 2.92
CA GLU A 124 15.03 -16.94 3.09
C GLU A 124 16.11 -17.15 2.00
N ARG A 125 15.87 -16.66 0.77
CA ARG A 125 16.88 -16.73 -0.31
C ARG A 125 18.15 -15.94 0.01
N ALA A 126 18.03 -14.91 0.84
CA ALA A 126 19.16 -14.11 1.30
C ALA A 126 19.88 -14.72 2.51
N LYS A 127 19.36 -15.83 3.07
CA LYS A 127 19.84 -16.47 4.29
C LYS A 127 19.90 -15.48 5.46
N PRO A 128 18.75 -15.16 6.07
CA PRO A 128 18.69 -14.25 7.21
C PRO A 128 19.59 -14.73 8.35
N HIS A 129 20.36 -13.82 8.91
CA HIS A 129 21.20 -14.15 10.05
C HIS A 129 20.29 -14.47 11.26
N PRO A 130 20.55 -15.55 12.02
CA PRO A 130 19.70 -15.97 13.15
C PRO A 130 19.63 -14.94 14.29
N THR A 131 20.52 -13.94 14.27
CA THR A 131 20.54 -12.84 15.25
C THR A 131 20.23 -11.47 14.61
N GLY A 132 19.76 -11.44 13.37
CA GLY A 132 19.23 -10.22 12.76
C GLY A 132 17.97 -9.79 13.49
N VAL A 133 17.87 -8.48 13.79
CA VAL A 133 16.65 -7.86 14.32
C VAL A 133 15.80 -7.38 13.16
#